data_AF-A0A2G2AAX4-F1
#
_entry.id   AF-A0A2G2AAX4-F1
#
_cell.length_a   1.000
_cell.length_b   1.000
_cell.length_c   1.000
_cell.angle_alpha   90.00
_cell.angle_beta   90.00
_cell.angle_gamma   90.00
#
_symmetry.space_group_name_H-M   'P 1'
#
loop_
_entity.id
_entity.type
_entity.pdbx_description
1 polymer ?
#
loop_
_entity_poly.entity_id
_entity_poly.type
_entity_poly.pdbx_seq_one_letter_code
_entity_poly.pdbx_strand_id
1 'polypeptide(L)' 'MLVTVKSWLRQISEVGLLLIAAAVVLEIIFGSPVDFIGLSILDNITALTRELGEQGLVGIISIAIIVWLYLRR' A
#
# COMPACT_ATOMS: atom_id res chain seq x y z
N MET A 1 -24.61 1.14 -12.91
CA MET A 1 -23.32 0.68 -13.48
C MET A 1 -22.13 1.25 -12.73
N LEU A 2 -21.95 2.58 -12.64
CA LEU A 2 -20.82 3.20 -11.89
C LEU A 2 -20.77 2.82 -10.39
N VAL A 3 -21.91 2.76 -9.72
CA VAL A 3 -22.00 2.33 -8.31
C VAL A 3 -21.51 0.89 -8.13
N THR A 4 -21.87 0.00 -9.06
CA THR A 4 -21.44 -1.40 -9.07
C THR A 4 -19.93 -1.50 -9.25
N VAL A 5 -19.36 -0.83 -10.25
CA VAL A 5 -17.90 -0.82 -10.47
C VAL A 5 -17.16 -0.25 -9.26
N LYS A 6 -17.65 0.84 -8.65
CA LYS A 6 -17.07 1.41 -7.44
C LYS A 6 -17.10 0.43 -6.27
N SER A 7 -18.18 -0.35 -6.12
CA SER A 7 -18.30 -1.38 -5.09
C SER A 7 -17.33 -2.54 -5.32
N TRP A 8 -17.18 -3.01 -6.56
CA TRP A 8 -16.22 -4.07 -6.91
C TRP A 8 -14.78 -3.66 -6.66
N LEU A 9 -14.38 -2.48 -7.13
CA LEU A 9 -13.03 -1.94 -6.89
C LEU A 9 -12.75 -1.81 -5.39
N ARG A 10 -13.74 -1.38 -4.61
CA ARG A 10 -13.60 -1.30 -3.15
C ARG A 10 -13.32 -2.67 -2.52
N GLN A 11 -14.12 -3.68 -2.87
CA GLN A 11 -13.95 -5.03 -2.33
C GLN A 11 -12.59 -5.64 -2.71
N ILE A 12 -12.18 -5.46 -3.97
CA ILE A 12 -10.87 -5.93 -4.45
C ILE A 12 -9.74 -5.21 -3.71
N SER A 13 -9.83 -3.90 -3.52
CA SER A 13 -8.83 -3.15 -2.75
C SER A 13 -8.79 -3.58 -1.29
N GLU A 14 -9.93 -3.84 -0.65
CA GLU A 14 -9.99 -4.32 0.74
C GLU A 14 -9.29 -5.69 0.88
N VAL A 15 -9.58 -6.62 -0.03
CA VAL A 15 -8.92 -7.95 -0.06
C VAL A 15 -7.44 -7.82 -0.40
N GLY A 16 -7.09 -7.02 -1.41
CA GLY A 16 -5.72 -6.79 -1.83
C GLY A 16 -4.86 -6.19 -0.71
N LEU A 17 -5.42 -5.25 0.06
CA LEU A 17 -4.72 -4.66 1.21
C LEU A 17 -4.43 -5.70 2.30
N LEU A 18 -5.39 -6.59 2.58
CA LEU A 18 -5.20 -7.69 3.54
C LEU A 18 -4.11 -8.66 3.06
N LEU A 19 -4.08 -8.97 1.76
CA LEU A 19 -3.04 -9.83 1.18
C LEU A 19 -1.65 -9.18 1.26
N ILE A 20 -1.55 -7.88 0.95
CA ILE A 20 -0.30 -7.11 1.09
C ILE A 20 0.17 -7.14 2.56
N ALA A 21 -0.73 -6.90 3.51
CA ALA A 21 -0.40 -6.91 4.93
C ALA A 21 0.10 -8.30 5.39
N ALA A 22 -0.57 -9.38 4.97
CA ALA A 22 -0.15 -10.74 5.28
C ALA A 22 1.23 -11.07 4.67
N ALA A 23 1.46 -10.66 3.42
CA ALA A 23 2.73 -10.90 2.75
C ALA A 23 3.90 -10.17 3.42
N VAL A 24 3.70 -8.92 3.88
CA VAL A 24 4.70 -8.17 4.65
C VAL A 24 5.05 -8.90 5.95
N VAL A 25 4.06 -9.42 6.67
CA VAL A 25 4.32 -10.19 7.91
C VAL A 25 5.15 -11.44 7.63
N LEU A 26 4.82 -12.19 6.57
CA LEU A 26 5.57 -13.38 6.18
C LEU A 26 7.01 -13.05 5.77
N GLU A 27 7.19 -12.00 4.96
CA GLU A 27 8.50 -11.53 4.50
C GLU A 27 9.40 -11.11 5.68
N ILE A 28 8.85 -10.46 6.71
CA ILE A 28 9.58 -10.12 7.95
C ILE A 28 10.00 -11.38 8.72
N ILE A 29 9.12 -12.38 8.82
CA ILE A 29 9.39 -13.63 9.57
C ILE A 29 10.48 -14.46 8.88
N PHE A 30 10.40 -14.60 7.56
CA PHE A 30 11.30 -15.46 6.80
C PHE A 30 12.56 -14.74 6.30
N GLY A 31 12.58 -13.41 6.29
CA GLY A 31 13.72 -12.61 5.84
C GLY A 31 14.00 -12.73 4.34
N SER A 32 13.01 -13.14 3.56
CA SER A 32 13.10 -13.34 2.11
C SER A 32 11.76 -12.99 1.47
N PRO A 33 11.75 -12.53 0.21
CA PRO A 33 10.53 -12.37 -0.56
C PRO A 33 9.73 -13.66 -0.57
N VAL A 34 8.41 -13.52 -0.44
CA VAL A 34 7.51 -14.66 -0.43
C VAL A 34 7.29 -15.15 -1.87
N ASP A 35 7.61 -16.42 -2.15
CA ASP A 35 7.59 -17.02 -3.49
C ASP A 35 6.24 -16.94 -4.23
N PHE A 36 5.12 -16.77 -3.51
CA PHE A 36 3.79 -16.64 -4.13
C PHE A 36 3.61 -15.37 -4.97
N ILE A 37 4.43 -14.34 -4.75
CA ILE A 37 4.31 -13.03 -5.41
C ILE A 37 5.58 -12.70 -6.23
N GLY A 38 6.73 -13.30 -5.89
CA GLY A 38 7.99 -13.12 -6.64
C GLY A 38 8.57 -11.70 -6.60
N LEU A 39 7.98 -10.82 -5.79
CA LEU A 39 8.38 -9.43 -5.58
C LEU A 39 8.47 -9.16 -4.08
N SER A 40 9.49 -8.41 -3.67
CA SER A 40 9.63 -7.93 -2.28
C SER A 40 8.66 -6.78 -2.02
N ILE A 41 7.66 -7.03 -1.18
CA ILE A 41 6.63 -6.02 -0.88
C ILE A 41 7.16 -5.08 0.19
N LEU A 42 7.93 -5.61 1.15
CA LEU A 42 8.60 -4.82 2.16
C LEU A 42 9.61 -3.84 1.54
N ASP A 43 10.40 -4.26 0.56
CA ASP A 43 11.36 -3.35 -0.09
C ASP A 43 10.64 -2.24 -0.87
N ASN A 44 9.54 -2.56 -1.54
CA ASN A 44 8.73 -1.54 -2.22
C ASN A 44 8.17 -0.49 -1.25
N ILE A 45 7.64 -0.93 -0.09
CA ILE A 45 7.11 0.00 0.93
C ILE A 45 8.22 0.86 1.53
N THR A 46 9.37 0.26 1.86
CA THR A 46 10.50 0.99 2.46
C THR A 46 11.14 1.96 1.46
N ALA A 47 11.27 1.58 0.19
CA ALA A 47 11.74 2.46 -0.88
C ALA A 47 10.82 3.69 -1.03
N LEU A 48 9.50 3.48 -1.12
CA LEU A 48 8.53 4.57 -1.18
C LEU A 48 8.60 5.47 0.06
N THR A 49 8.73 4.89 1.25
CA THR A 49 8.84 5.64 2.51
C THR A 49 10.10 6.51 2.52
N ARG A 50 11.21 5.97 2.01
CA ARG A 50 12.47 6.68 1.89
C ARG A 50 12.35 7.84 0.89
N GLU A 51 11.79 7.60 -0.28
CA GLU A 51 11.55 8.66 -1.28
C GLU A 51 10.71 9.80 -0.70
N LEU A 52 9.64 9.47 0.02
CA LEU A 52 8.80 10.48 0.68
C LEU A 52 9.57 11.28 1.75
N GLY A 53 10.46 10.62 2.50
CA GLY A 53 11.33 11.28 3.48
C GLY A 53 12.38 12.21 2.84
N GLU A 54 12.98 11.79 1.72
CA GLU A 54 13.98 12.57 0.98
C GLU A 54 13.40 13.85 0.36
N GLN A 55 12.11 13.84 0.00
CA GLN A 55 11.40 15.00 -0.55
C GLN A 55 10.98 16.04 0.51
N GLY A 56 11.20 15.78 1.80
CA GLY A 56 10.93 16.71 2.90
C GLY A 56 9.48 17.22 2.94
N LEU A 57 9.27 18.53 2.74
CA LEU A 57 7.94 19.16 2.79
C LEU A 57 6.98 18.60 1.75
N VAL A 58 7.46 18.29 0.55
CA VAL A 58 6.61 17.76 -0.55
C VAL A 58 6.09 16.37 -0.20
N GLY A 59 6.91 15.54 0.45
CA GLY A 59 6.49 14.22 0.94
C GLY A 59 5.36 14.31 1.97
N ILE A 60 5.49 15.22 2.94
CA ILE A 60 4.47 15.42 3.99
C ILE A 60 3.14 15.90 3.37
N ILE A 61 3.19 16.87 2.46
CA ILE A 61 1.98 17.38 1.78
C ILE A 61 1.32 16.26 0.96
N SER A 62 2.11 15.43 0.28
CA SER A 62 1.60 14.31 -0.51
C SER A 62 0.84 13.30 0.35
N ILE A 63 1.42 12.89 1.50
CA ILE A 63 0.75 12.01 2.45
C ILE A 63 -0.53 12.66 3.00
N ALA A 64 -0.48 13.94 3.36
CA ALA A 64 -1.63 14.67 3.88
C ALA A 64 -2.81 14.69 2.89
N ILE A 65 -2.53 14.89 1.59
CA ILE A 65 -3.55 14.84 0.53
C ILE A 65 -4.15 13.43 0.39
N ILE A 66 -3.31 12.39 0.39
CA ILE A 66 -3.77 10.99 0.28
C ILE A 66 -4.67 10.63 1.46
N VAL A 67 -4.23 10.94 2.69
CA VAL A 67 -5.00 10.69 3.91
C VAL A 67 -6.30 11.48 3.90
N TRP A 68 -6.27 12.75 3.49
CA TRP A 68 -7.47 13.57 3.37
C TRP A 68 -8.46 12.99 2.34
N LEU A 69 -8.01 12.58 1.16
CA LEU A 69 -8.86 11.93 0.15
C LEU A 69 -9.48 10.63 0.66
N TYR A 70 -8.71 9.84 1.42
CA TYR A 70 -9.19 8.59 2.00
C TYR A 70 -10.22 8.82 3.12
N LEU A 71 -10.02 9.84 3.95
CA LEU A 71 -10.91 10.19 5.07
C LEU A 71 -12.15 10.97 4.64
N ARG A 72 -12.09 11.71 3.52
CA ARG A 72 -13.23 12.46 2.94
C ARG A 72 -14.28 11.53 2.30
N ARG A 73 -14.44 10.32 2.83
CA ARG A 73 -15.55 9.44 2.50
C ARG A 73 -16.88 10.09 2.88
#